data_AF-A0A7X8H1L3-F1
#
_entry.id   AF-A0A7X8H1L3-F1
#
_cell.length_a   1.000
_cell.length_b   1.000
_cell.length_c   1.000
_cell.angle_alpha   90.00
_cell.angle_beta   90.00
_cell.angle_gamma   90.00
#
_symmetry.space_group_name_H-M   'P 1'
#
loop_
_entity.id
_entity.type
_entity.pdbx_description
1 polymer ?
#
loop_
_entity_poly.entity_id
_entity_poly.type
_entity_poly.pdbx_seq_one_letter_code
_entity_poly.pdbx_strand_id
1 'polypeptide(L)' 'NVLFGNYYSIYEFLICTHYQINSNDKDLPRYFKLHLDDGLQRIYDDVKDNPNLVGYDYLFDKIQSGLSELC' A
#
# COMPACT_ATOMS: atom_id res chain seq x y z
N ASN A 1 14.86 5.37 -5.89
CA ASN A 1 14.94 6.12 -4.61
C ASN A 1 13.81 7.13 -4.37
N VAL A 2 12.98 7.51 -5.35
CA VAL A 2 11.90 8.50 -5.09
C VAL A 2 10.67 7.86 -4.44
N LEU A 3 10.13 6.79 -5.03
CA LEU A 3 8.84 6.22 -4.61
C LEU A 3 8.86 5.57 -3.22
N PHE A 4 9.90 4.81 -2.91
CA PHE A 4 9.99 4.03 -1.66
C PHE A 4 11.06 4.55 -0.68
N GLY A 5 11.81 5.59 -1.05
CA GLY A 5 12.90 6.12 -0.23
C GLY A 5 13.87 5.03 0.24
N ASN A 6 14.17 5.04 1.54
CA ASN A 6 15.04 4.06 2.20
C ASN A 6 14.33 2.73 2.54
N TYR A 7 13.05 2.60 2.21
CA TYR A 7 12.20 1.48 2.62
C TYR A 7 11.93 0.47 1.51
N TYR A 8 12.57 0.61 0.33
CA TYR A 8 12.36 -0.28 -0.81
C TYR A 8 12.42 -1.77 -0.43
N SER A 9 13.43 -2.18 0.34
CA SER A 9 13.60 -3.58 0.75
C SER A 9 12.43 -4.12 1.59
N ILE A 10 11.75 -3.26 2.36
CA ILE A 10 10.56 -3.65 3.12
C ILE A 10 9.41 -3.93 2.14
N TYR A 11 9.15 -3.01 1.21
CA TYR A 11 8.09 -3.19 0.22
C TYR A 11 8.35 -4.39 -0.70
N GLU A 12 9.60 -4.59 -1.14
CA GLU A 12 10.01 -5.77 -1.91
C GLU A 12 9.73 -7.07 -1.15
N PHE A 13 10.12 -7.14 0.12
CA PHE A 13 9.87 -8.32 0.95
C PHE A 13 8.37 -8.60 1.12
N LEU A 14 7.55 -7.56 1.33
CA LEU A 14 6.09 -7.69 1.45
C LEU A 14 5.47 -8.27 0.17
N ILE A 15 5.83 -7.75 -0.99
CA ILE A 15 5.32 -8.22 -2.28
C ILE A 15 5.81 -9.64 -2.59
N CYS A 16 7.10 -9.92 -2.38
CA CYS A 16 7.65 -11.25 -2.60
C CYS A 16 6.96 -12.29 -1.72
N THR A 17 6.70 -11.96 -0.46
CA THR A 17 5.98 -12.83 0.48
C THR A 17 4.52 -13.00 0.07
N HIS A 18 3.82 -11.92 -0.30
CA HIS A 18 2.41 -11.98 -0.66
C HIS A 18 2.16 -12.82 -1.93
N TYR A 19 2.96 -12.64 -2.97
CA TYR A 19 2.82 -13.36 -4.25
C TYR A 19 3.64 -14.65 -4.34
N GLN A 20 4.43 -14.98 -3.32
CA GLN A 20 5.32 -16.15 -3.31
C GLN A 20 6.33 -16.15 -4.48
N ILE A 21 6.91 -14.97 -4.75
CA ILE A 21 7.90 -14.75 -5.83
C ILE A 21 9.27 -14.40 -5.25
N ASN A 22 10.32 -14.56 -6.07
CA ASN A 22 11.68 -14.14 -5.71
C ASN A 22 11.89 -12.65 -6.00
N SER A 23 12.84 -12.01 -5.31
CA SER A 23 13.19 -10.60 -5.53
C SER A 23 13.69 -10.29 -6.96
N ASN A 24 14.14 -11.31 -7.69
CA ASN A 24 14.60 -11.17 -9.08
C ASN A 24 13.47 -11.36 -10.11
N ASP A 25 12.22 -11.47 -9.68
CA ASP A 25 11.07 -11.60 -10.57
C ASP A 25 10.91 -10.35 -11.45
N LYS A 26 10.77 -10.55 -12.76
CA LYS A 26 10.65 -9.46 -13.74
C LYS A 26 9.34 -8.69 -13.61
N ASP A 27 8.32 -9.31 -13.02
CA ASP A 27 7.01 -8.71 -12.79
C ASP A 27 6.92 -7.96 -11.45
N LEU A 28 7.97 -7.97 -10.62
CA LEU A 28 7.99 -7.24 -9.34
C LEU A 28 7.58 -5.76 -9.46
N PRO A 29 8.07 -4.97 -10.44
CA PRO A 29 7.61 -3.60 -10.67
C PRO A 29 6.12 -3.48 -11.00
N ARG A 30 5.56 -4.48 -11.69
CA ARG A 30 4.13 -4.52 -12.04
C ARG A 30 3.28 -4.78 -10.80
N TYR A 31 3.71 -5.65 -9.88
CA TYR A 31 3.00 -5.86 -8.62
C TYR A 31 2.99 -4.61 -7.75
N PHE A 32 4.12 -3.89 -7.65
CA PHE A 32 4.14 -2.59 -6.98
C PHE A 32 3.12 -1.62 -7.57
N LYS A 33 3.11 -1.49 -8.90
CA LYS A 33 2.16 -0.63 -9.59
C LYS A 33 0.71 -1.03 -9.30
N LEU A 34 0.39 -2.32 -9.34
CA LEU A 34 -0.97 -2.82 -9.09
C LEU A 34 -1.49 -2.39 -7.71
N HIS A 35 -0.69 -2.59 -6.66
CA HIS A 35 -1.08 -2.20 -5.30
C HIS A 35 -1.16 -0.68 -5.11
N LEU A 36 -0.29 0.09 -5.78
CA LEU A 36 -0.34 1.55 -5.73
C LEU A 36 -1.60 2.08 -6.43
N ASP A 37 -1.92 1.56 -7.61
CA ASP A 37 -3.10 1.97 -8.35
C ASP A 37 -4.39 1.63 -7.58
N ASP A 38 -4.50 0.41 -7.03
CA ASP A 38 -5.64 -0.01 -6.19
C ASP A 38 -5.74 0.82 -4.90
N GLY A 39 -4.62 1.06 -4.21
CA GLY A 39 -4.58 1.89 -3.01
C GLY A 39 -5.02 3.32 -3.27
N LEU A 40 -4.55 3.95 -4.36
CA LEU A 40 -4.95 5.30 -4.75
C LEU A 40 -6.42 5.38 -5.12
N GLN A 41 -6.95 4.38 -5.84
CA GLN A 41 -8.36 4.34 -6.19
C GLN A 41 -9.25 4.26 -4.95
N ARG A 42 -8.92 3.41 -3.97
CA ARG A 42 -9.67 3.30 -2.72
C ARG A 42 -9.64 4.59 -1.90
N ILE A 43 -8.47 5.25 -1.83
CA ILE A 43 -8.34 6.56 -1.17
C ILE A 43 -9.23 7.59 -1.86
N TYR A 44 -9.24 7.60 -3.20
CA TYR A 44 -10.09 8.51 -3.96
C TYR A 44 -11.57 8.27 -3.69
N ASP A 45 -12.02 7.01 -3.69
CA ASP A 45 -13.42 6.66 -3.44
C ASP A 45 -13.84 7.05 -2.01
N ASP A 46 -12.98 6.78 -1.01
CA ASP A 46 -13.25 7.14 0.39
C ASP A 46 -13.33 8.68 0.58
N VAL A 47 -12.47 9.45 -0.08
CA VAL A 47 -12.50 10.93 -0.05
C VAL A 47 -13.71 11.48 -0.80
N LYS A 48 -14.10 10.85 -1.91
CA LYS A 48 -15.26 11.26 -2.70
C LYS A 48 -16.57 11.04 -1.92
N ASP A 49 -16.68 9.91 -1.22
CA ASP A 49 -17.86 9.57 -0.42
C ASP A 49 -17.95 10.38 0.87
N ASN A 50 -16.80 10.80 1.43
CA ASN A 50 -16.75 11.72 2.57
C ASN A 50 -15.77 12.89 2.32
N PRO A 51 -16.23 14.00 1.72
CA PRO A 51 -15.37 15.14 1.42
C PRO A 51 -14.77 15.84 2.65
N ASN A 52 -15.31 15.60 3.85
CA ASN A 52 -14.79 16.16 5.10
C ASN A 52 -13.70 15.27 5.74
N LEU A 53 -13.33 14.18 5.07
CA LEU A 53 -12.29 13.26 5.51
C LEU A 53 -10.94 13.99 5.60
N VAL A 54 -10.43 14.15 6.81
CA VAL A 54 -9.11 14.73 7.06
C VAL A 54 -8.05 13.66 6.79
N GLY A 55 -7.12 13.96 5.87
CA GLY A 55 -6.19 12.95 5.34
C GLY A 55 -5.33 12.22 6.39
N TYR A 56 -4.91 12.90 7.46
CA TYR A 56 -4.15 12.27 8.54
C TYR A 56 -5.00 11.32 9.38
N ASP A 57 -6.20 11.74 9.77
CA ASP A 57 -7.11 10.92 10.58
C ASP A 57 -7.50 9.65 9.81
N TYR A 58 -7.78 9.79 8.52
CA TYR A 58 -8.03 8.66 7.63
C TYR A 58 -6.87 7.66 7.59
N LEU A 59 -5.64 8.16 7.43
CA LEU A 59 -4.45 7.30 7.41
C LEU A 59 -4.29 6.54 8.73
N PHE A 60 -4.49 7.20 9.87
CA PHE A 60 -4.41 6.56 11.17
C PHE A 60 -5.48 5.48 11.34
N ASP A 61 -6.73 5.75 10.96
CA ASP A 61 -7.82 4.78 11.03
C ASP A 61 -7.54 3.54 10.18
N LYS A 62 -7.03 3.71 8.94
CA LYS A 62 -6.69 2.57 8.07
C LYS A 62 -5.53 1.77 8.63
N ILE A 63 -4.49 2.42 9.17
CA ILE A 63 -3.36 1.73 9.80
C ILE A 63 -3.84 0.96 11.04
N GLN A 64 -4.65 1.58 11.91
CA GLN A 64 -5.18 0.95 13.10
C GLN A 64 -6.08 -0.25 12.76
N SER A 65 -6.92 -0.12 11.74
CA SER A 65 -7.78 -1.21 11.27
C SER A 65 -6.94 -2.39 10.79
N GLY A 66 -5.94 -2.16 9.93
CA GLY A 66 -5.06 -3.22 9.43
C GLY A 66 -4.23 -3.89 10.53
N LEU A 67 -3.76 -3.13 11.53
CA LEU A 67 -3.06 -3.69 12.70
C LEU A 67 -3.99 -4.52 13.58
N SER A 68 -5.26 -4.14 13.70
CA SER A 68 -6.25 -4.88 14.49
C SER A 68 -6.61 -6.23 13.86
N GLU A 69 -6.44 -6.39 12.54
CA GLU A 69 -6.65 -7.66 11.84
C GLU A 69 -5.50 -8.66 12.04
N LEU A 70 -4.34 -8.21 12.53
CA LEU A 70 -3.16 -9.04 12.78
C LEU A 70 -3.09 -9.59 14.22
N CYS A 71 -3.91 -9.06 15.13
CA CYS A 71 -3.93 -9.36 16.57
C CYS A 71 -5.24 -10.05 16.96
#